data_AF-A0A1Q3JWX5-F1
#
_entry.id   AF-A0A1Q3JWX5-F1
#
_cell.length_a   1.000
_cell.length_b   1.000
_cell.length_c   1.000
_cell.angle_alpha   90.00
_cell.angle_beta   90.00
_cell.angle_gamma   90.00
#
_symmetry.space_group_name_H-M   'P 1'
#
loop_
_entity.id
_entity.type
_entity.pdbx_description
1 polymer ?
#
loop_
_entity_poly.entity_id
_entity_poly.type
_entity_poly.pdbx_seq_one_letter_code
_entity_poly.pdbx_strand_id
1 'polypeptide(L)'
;YAWFYPPFFLLLAAPLALMPYPIALAVWQATTLAFYLGVIGAILRPLRQARGFPAGIWILPVLAFPAIFVNLGHGQNGLLTAGLFGAALLTLQTRPLLSGLLLGCLAYKPQFALVIPVALIVSGHWRAIAAAAFAVIVLALVATLAFGTDVWFAFLASTDMSRRLLLEQGSVGFEKLQSVFAAIRMWGGGLPLAYIAQGVTSAATICGVAWIWRGRYDDNLKAATLVIAALLASPHTLDYDLTILAPALAFMTTLGFARGFRDFEINVLAAAWVSPLLARPVAVATGIPLGTIALLALYALALRRAWHDRQTRRIGTANSRVCDIDPRGMPT
;
A
#
# COMPACT_ATOMS: atom_id res chain seq x y z
N TYR A 1 20.22 9.09 -17.30
CA TYR A 1 19.50 8.62 -16.10
C TYR A 1 18.82 7.30 -16.41
N ALA A 2 18.80 6.36 -15.47
CA ALA A 2 18.16 5.06 -15.69
C ALA A 2 16.63 5.14 -15.47
N TRP A 3 15.86 4.54 -16.37
CA TRP A 3 14.39 4.49 -16.31
C TRP A 3 13.93 3.05 -16.11
N PHE A 4 13.26 2.79 -15.00
CA PHE A 4 12.88 1.44 -14.56
C PHE A 4 11.36 1.20 -14.55
N TYR A 5 10.60 2.08 -15.22
CA TYR A 5 9.14 1.97 -15.28
C TYR A 5 8.67 1.39 -16.61
N PRO A 6 7.58 0.62 -16.62
CA PRO A 6 6.99 0.10 -17.85
C PRO A 6 6.71 1.21 -18.87
N PRO A 7 6.73 0.91 -20.19
CA PRO A 7 6.61 1.91 -21.23
C PRO A 7 5.37 2.80 -21.14
N PHE A 8 4.26 2.28 -20.64
CA PHE A 8 3.05 3.10 -20.48
C PHE A 8 3.17 4.21 -19.43
N PHE A 9 4.15 4.17 -18.53
CA PHE A 9 4.44 5.31 -17.65
C PHE A 9 5.06 6.50 -18.43
N LEU A 10 5.62 6.26 -19.64
CA LEU A 10 6.07 7.32 -20.53
C LEU A 10 4.92 8.20 -21.03
N LEU A 11 3.67 7.69 -21.07
CA LEU A 11 2.50 8.50 -21.42
C LEU A 11 2.30 9.68 -20.45
N LEU A 12 2.73 9.51 -19.20
CA LEU A 12 2.68 10.54 -18.17
C LEU A 12 3.94 11.41 -18.18
N ALA A 13 5.10 10.83 -18.47
CA ALA A 13 6.39 11.52 -18.47
C ALA A 13 6.62 12.39 -19.71
N ALA A 14 6.19 11.93 -20.89
CA ALA A 14 6.39 12.61 -22.17
C ALA A 14 5.83 14.04 -22.21
N PRO A 15 4.58 14.33 -21.79
CA PRO A 15 4.08 15.71 -21.79
C PRO A 15 4.83 16.61 -20.80
N LEU A 16 5.30 16.06 -19.67
CA LEU A 16 6.11 16.82 -18.71
C LEU A 16 7.51 17.11 -19.25
N ALA A 17 8.08 16.21 -20.06
CA ALA A 17 9.38 16.39 -20.68
C ALA A 17 9.43 17.53 -21.71
N LEU A 18 8.26 18.03 -22.16
CA LEU A 18 8.17 19.21 -23.04
C LEU A 18 8.37 20.54 -22.27
N MET A 19 8.40 20.49 -20.94
CA MET A 19 8.57 21.67 -20.08
C MET A 19 10.01 21.74 -19.56
N PRO A 20 10.52 22.95 -19.22
CA PRO A 20 11.74 23.08 -18.43
C PRO A 20 11.64 22.26 -17.14
N TYR A 21 12.72 21.55 -16.78
CA TYR A 21 12.73 20.60 -15.66
C TYR A 21 12.13 21.14 -14.34
N PRO A 22 12.45 22.38 -13.88
CA PRO A 22 11.84 22.91 -12.65
C PRO A 22 10.31 23.02 -12.73
N ILE A 23 9.77 23.37 -13.90
CA ILE A 23 8.34 23.49 -14.14
C ILE A 23 7.72 22.09 -14.19
N ALA A 24 8.33 21.16 -14.92
CA ALA A 24 7.89 19.76 -15.00
C ALA A 24 7.81 19.11 -13.60
N LEU A 25 8.84 19.33 -12.77
CA LEU A 25 8.91 18.84 -11.40
C LEU A 25 7.83 19.48 -10.51
N ALA A 26 7.64 20.79 -10.61
CA ALA A 26 6.61 21.50 -9.84
C ALA A 26 5.20 21.02 -10.18
N VAL A 27 4.89 20.89 -11.48
CA VAL A 27 3.60 20.35 -11.96
C VAL A 27 3.40 18.93 -11.47
N TRP A 28 4.40 18.06 -11.65
CA TRP A 28 4.36 16.68 -11.19
C TRP A 28 4.05 16.56 -9.69
N GLN A 29 4.80 17.28 -8.86
CA GLN A 29 4.64 17.25 -7.42
C GLN A 29 3.30 17.84 -6.96
N ALA A 30 2.90 18.99 -7.50
CA ALA A 30 1.66 19.65 -7.14
C ALA A 30 0.42 18.81 -7.51
N THR A 31 0.39 18.26 -8.74
CA THR A 31 -0.74 17.44 -9.19
C THR A 31 -0.85 16.14 -8.41
N THR A 32 0.26 15.45 -8.16
CA THR A 32 0.23 14.19 -7.40
C THR A 32 -0.08 14.41 -5.92
N LEU A 33 0.40 15.51 -5.33
CA LEU A 33 0.05 15.91 -3.95
C LEU A 33 -1.43 16.26 -3.83
N ALA A 34 -1.99 17.05 -4.76
CA ALA A 34 -3.40 17.41 -4.74
C ALA A 34 -4.30 16.17 -4.87
N PHE A 35 -3.96 15.26 -5.78
CA PHE A 35 -4.67 13.99 -5.94
C PHE A 35 -4.61 13.15 -4.65
N TYR A 36 -3.42 12.99 -4.08
CA TYR A 36 -3.22 12.31 -2.80
C TYR A 36 -4.08 12.90 -1.68
N LEU A 37 -4.06 14.24 -1.50
CA LEU A 37 -4.85 14.91 -0.45
C LEU A 37 -6.35 14.72 -0.64
N GLY A 38 -6.82 14.79 -1.89
CA GLY A 38 -8.22 14.52 -2.23
C GLY A 38 -8.65 13.12 -1.82
N VAL A 39 -7.81 12.11 -2.12
CA VAL A 39 -8.08 10.71 -1.79
C VAL A 39 -8.05 10.46 -0.28
N ILE A 40 -7.01 10.92 0.43
CA ILE A 40 -6.94 10.76 1.89
C ILE A 40 -8.11 11.48 2.56
N GLY A 41 -8.44 12.70 2.11
CA GLY A 41 -9.60 13.43 2.58
C GLY A 41 -10.92 12.69 2.33
N ALA A 42 -11.04 11.94 1.24
CA ALA A 42 -12.21 11.13 0.94
C ALA A 42 -12.29 9.86 1.82
N ILE A 43 -11.16 9.21 2.11
CA ILE A 43 -11.08 8.10 3.07
C ILE A 43 -11.51 8.56 4.47
N LEU A 44 -11.00 9.72 4.90
CA LEU A 44 -11.31 10.31 6.21
C LEU A 44 -12.67 11.04 6.26
N ARG A 45 -13.47 11.00 5.18
CA ARG A 45 -14.76 11.70 5.10
C ARG A 45 -15.70 11.37 6.27
N PRO A 46 -15.85 10.10 6.72
CA PRO A 46 -16.73 9.79 7.85
C PRO A 46 -16.33 10.53 9.13
N LEU A 47 -15.03 10.68 9.39
CA LEU A 47 -14.51 11.38 10.57
C LEU A 47 -14.71 12.89 10.44
N ARG A 48 -14.47 13.44 9.25
CA ARG A 48 -14.70 14.86 8.94
C ARG A 48 -16.16 15.29 9.09
N GLN A 49 -17.09 14.35 9.00
CA GLN A 49 -18.52 14.58 9.14
C GLN A 49 -19.04 14.22 10.55
N ALA A 50 -18.19 13.67 11.42
CA ALA A 50 -18.58 13.34 12.79
C ALA A 50 -18.80 14.62 13.61
N ARG A 51 -19.88 14.65 14.41
CA ARG A 51 -20.19 15.78 15.30
C ARG A 51 -19.03 16.01 16.27
N GLY A 52 -18.59 17.27 16.38
CA GLY A 52 -17.51 17.67 17.28
C GLY A 52 -16.10 17.51 16.71
N PHE A 53 -15.93 16.97 15.50
CA PHE A 53 -14.62 16.93 14.84
C PHE A 53 -14.38 18.23 14.05
N PRO A 54 -13.38 19.06 14.39
CA PRO A 54 -13.17 20.33 13.72
C PRO A 54 -12.89 20.17 12.22
N ALA A 55 -13.62 20.92 11.39
CA ALA A 55 -13.41 20.89 9.95
C ALA A 55 -11.97 21.32 9.62
N GLY A 56 -11.22 20.44 8.94
CA GLY A 56 -9.87 20.73 8.47
C GLY A 56 -8.72 20.26 9.37
N ILE A 57 -8.97 19.84 10.62
CA ILE A 57 -7.89 19.37 11.52
C ILE A 57 -7.13 18.15 10.97
N TRP A 58 -7.77 17.38 10.10
CA TRP A 58 -7.16 16.23 9.41
C TRP A 58 -6.06 16.63 8.40
N ILE A 59 -6.07 17.86 7.89
CA ILE A 59 -5.13 18.31 6.85
C ILE A 59 -3.71 18.37 7.41
N LEU A 60 -3.55 18.89 8.62
CA LEU A 60 -2.24 19.06 9.27
C LEU A 60 -1.48 17.74 9.43
N PRO A 61 -2.01 16.68 10.07
CA PRO A 61 -1.29 15.41 10.20
C PRO A 61 -1.08 14.70 8.86
N VAL A 62 -1.92 14.96 7.85
CA VAL A 62 -1.73 14.39 6.51
C VAL A 62 -0.61 15.10 5.76
N LEU A 63 -0.56 16.44 5.78
CA LEU A 63 0.51 17.22 5.15
C LEU A 63 1.84 17.09 5.88
N ALA A 64 1.80 16.97 7.21
CA ALA A 64 2.99 16.79 8.02
C ALA A 64 3.57 15.38 7.95
N PHE A 65 2.92 14.43 7.24
CA PHE A 65 3.40 13.06 7.15
C PHE A 65 4.80 13.00 6.52
N PRO A 66 5.85 12.57 7.25
CA PRO A 66 7.23 12.68 6.80
C PRO A 66 7.53 12.05 5.44
N ALA A 67 6.82 10.98 5.07
CA ALA A 67 7.03 10.34 3.78
C ALA A 67 6.74 11.28 2.60
N ILE A 68 5.84 12.26 2.76
CA ILE A 68 5.57 13.26 1.72
C ILE A 68 6.86 14.02 1.40
N PHE A 69 7.56 14.51 2.42
CA PHE A 69 8.81 15.26 2.24
C PHE A 69 9.91 14.38 1.64
N VAL A 70 10.02 13.12 2.06
CA VAL A 70 10.97 12.16 1.46
C VAL A 70 10.67 11.98 -0.03
N ASN A 71 9.40 11.78 -0.39
CA ASN A 71 8.98 11.60 -1.79
C ASN A 71 9.17 12.87 -2.63
N LEU A 72 8.80 14.04 -2.11
CA LEU A 72 8.98 15.33 -2.79
C LEU A 72 10.46 15.65 -2.99
N GLY A 73 11.29 15.41 -1.97
CA GLY A 73 12.75 15.58 -2.05
C GLY A 73 13.39 14.66 -3.11
N HIS A 74 12.80 13.50 -3.36
CA HIS A 74 13.23 12.60 -4.44
C HIS A 74 12.56 12.87 -5.80
N GLY A 75 11.50 13.68 -5.86
CA GLY A 75 10.67 13.85 -7.05
C GLY A 75 9.94 12.58 -7.51
N GLN A 76 9.70 11.62 -6.62
CA GLN A 76 9.23 10.27 -6.96
C GLN A 76 7.69 10.16 -7.02
N ASN A 77 7.21 9.00 -7.49
CA ASN A 77 5.79 8.70 -7.75
C ASN A 77 5.00 8.15 -6.55
N GLY A 78 5.54 8.22 -5.34
CA GLY A 78 4.89 7.68 -4.15
C GLY A 78 3.51 8.30 -3.88
N LEU A 79 3.36 9.62 -4.06
CA LEU A 79 2.07 10.32 -3.92
C LEU A 79 1.02 9.84 -4.93
N LEU A 80 1.39 9.71 -6.21
CA LEU A 80 0.51 9.14 -7.24
C LEU A 80 0.08 7.73 -6.87
N THR A 81 1.05 6.92 -6.43
CA THR A 81 0.82 5.52 -6.04
C THR A 81 -0.18 5.43 -4.87
N ALA A 82 0.04 6.22 -3.82
CA ALA A 82 -0.82 6.28 -2.64
C ALA A 82 -2.24 6.73 -2.99
N GLY A 83 -2.37 7.74 -3.88
CA GLY A 83 -3.66 8.22 -4.38
C GLY A 83 -4.41 7.16 -5.18
N LEU A 84 -3.75 6.53 -6.17
CA LEU A 84 -4.37 5.49 -6.99
C LEU A 84 -4.82 4.28 -6.15
N PHE A 85 -3.96 3.83 -5.23
CA PHE A 85 -4.26 2.68 -4.39
C PHE A 85 -5.39 3.00 -3.38
N GLY A 86 -5.32 4.15 -2.72
CA GLY A 86 -6.38 4.60 -1.82
C GLY A 86 -7.73 4.77 -2.52
N ALA A 87 -7.74 5.42 -3.70
CA ALA A 87 -8.95 5.64 -4.48
C ALA A 87 -9.55 4.34 -5.00
N ALA A 88 -8.70 3.40 -5.45
CA ALA A 88 -9.15 2.08 -5.87
C ALA A 88 -9.87 1.35 -4.74
N LEU A 89 -9.28 1.32 -3.54
CA LEU A 89 -9.88 0.62 -2.39
C LEU A 89 -11.12 1.31 -1.87
N LEU A 90 -11.15 2.65 -1.87
CA LEU A 90 -12.32 3.44 -1.49
C LEU A 90 -13.52 3.19 -2.41
N THR A 91 -13.28 2.94 -3.69
CA THR A 91 -14.33 2.75 -4.70
C THR A 91 -14.68 1.29 -4.97
N LEU A 92 -13.93 0.34 -4.41
CA LEU A 92 -14.04 -1.08 -4.75
C LEU A 92 -15.44 -1.66 -4.58
N GLN A 93 -16.12 -1.34 -3.47
CA GLN A 93 -17.44 -1.88 -3.15
C GLN A 93 -18.56 -1.25 -3.99
N THR A 94 -18.44 0.04 -4.31
CA THR A 94 -19.53 0.81 -4.95
C THR A 94 -19.36 0.96 -6.47
N ARG A 95 -18.11 0.98 -6.95
CA ARG A 95 -17.75 1.21 -8.36
C ARG A 95 -16.59 0.29 -8.75
N PRO A 96 -16.81 -1.04 -8.81
CA PRO A 96 -15.74 -2.01 -9.03
C PRO A 96 -15.01 -1.83 -10.36
N LEU A 97 -15.68 -1.32 -11.41
CA LEU A 97 -15.02 -1.00 -12.68
C LEU A 97 -14.01 0.15 -12.54
N LEU A 98 -14.41 1.25 -11.90
CA LEU A 98 -13.50 2.38 -11.63
C LEU A 98 -12.32 1.93 -10.75
N SER A 99 -12.60 1.15 -9.70
CA SER A 99 -11.57 0.56 -8.85
C SER A 99 -10.57 -0.26 -9.66
N GLY A 100 -11.06 -1.13 -10.54
CA GLY A 100 -10.23 -1.90 -11.47
C GLY A 100 -9.37 -1.02 -12.38
N LEU A 101 -9.93 0.00 -13.01
CA LEU A 101 -9.17 0.94 -13.85
C LEU A 101 -8.03 1.61 -13.05
N LEU A 102 -8.32 2.07 -11.84
CA LEU A 102 -7.33 2.68 -10.94
C LEU A 102 -6.21 1.70 -10.53
N LEU A 103 -6.57 0.43 -10.27
CA LEU A 103 -5.59 -0.63 -10.00
C LEU A 103 -4.77 -0.99 -11.24
N GLY A 104 -5.36 -0.96 -12.43
CA GLY A 104 -4.65 -1.14 -13.70
C GLY A 104 -3.62 -0.04 -13.92
N CYS A 105 -3.96 1.21 -13.58
CA CYS A 105 -3.00 2.32 -13.59
C CYS A 105 -1.81 2.13 -12.63
N LEU A 106 -1.94 1.32 -11.57
CA LEU A 106 -0.83 0.99 -10.68
C LEU A 106 0.17 -0.02 -11.28
N ALA A 107 -0.11 -0.61 -12.44
CA ALA A 107 0.75 -1.62 -13.06
C ALA A 107 2.16 -1.10 -13.40
N TYR A 108 2.41 0.23 -13.36
CA TYR A 108 3.77 0.76 -13.47
C TYR A 108 4.66 0.36 -12.29
N LYS A 109 4.06 -0.13 -11.19
CA LYS A 109 4.72 -0.81 -10.07
C LYS A 109 4.33 -2.30 -10.05
N PRO A 110 5.00 -3.13 -10.88
CA PRO A 110 4.63 -4.54 -11.04
C PRO A 110 4.68 -5.33 -9.74
N GLN A 111 5.48 -4.90 -8.76
CA GLN A 111 5.57 -5.56 -7.45
C GLN A 111 4.23 -5.61 -6.70
N PHE A 112 3.28 -4.70 -6.94
CA PHE A 112 1.96 -4.77 -6.28
C PHE A 112 1.04 -5.84 -6.87
N ALA A 113 1.36 -6.34 -8.07
CA ALA A 113 0.65 -7.46 -8.70
C ALA A 113 0.85 -8.79 -7.94
N LEU A 114 1.76 -8.84 -6.95
CA LEU A 114 1.93 -10.00 -6.08
C LEU A 114 0.76 -10.19 -5.09
N VAL A 115 0.15 -9.09 -4.62
CA VAL A 115 -0.80 -9.13 -3.50
C VAL A 115 -2.22 -8.74 -3.93
N ILE A 116 -2.35 -7.74 -4.81
CA ILE A 116 -3.66 -7.21 -5.23
C ILE A 116 -4.53 -8.28 -5.91
N PRO A 117 -4.05 -9.06 -6.90
CA PRO A 117 -4.88 -10.07 -7.54
C PRO A 117 -5.38 -11.13 -6.57
N VAL A 118 -4.55 -11.54 -5.60
CA VAL A 118 -4.95 -12.51 -4.56
C VAL A 118 -6.16 -11.98 -3.79
N ALA A 119 -6.08 -10.74 -3.29
CA ALA A 119 -7.17 -10.09 -2.57
C ALA A 119 -8.47 -10.07 -3.38
N LEU A 120 -8.41 -9.64 -4.66
CA LEU A 120 -9.58 -9.55 -5.52
C LEU A 120 -10.18 -10.91 -5.91
N ILE A 121 -9.34 -11.90 -6.22
CA ILE A 121 -9.76 -13.25 -6.60
C ILE A 121 -10.49 -13.92 -5.43
N VAL A 122 -9.87 -13.92 -4.24
CA VAL A 122 -10.44 -14.64 -3.09
C VAL A 122 -11.71 -14.02 -2.54
N SER A 123 -12.00 -12.77 -2.93
CA SER A 123 -13.21 -12.04 -2.56
C SER A 123 -14.20 -11.87 -3.72
N GLY A 124 -13.91 -12.43 -4.90
CA GLY A 124 -14.83 -12.47 -6.05
C GLY A 124 -15.01 -11.14 -6.79
N HIS A 125 -14.07 -10.21 -6.72
CA HIS A 125 -14.16 -8.90 -7.40
C HIS A 125 -13.78 -8.98 -8.89
N TRP A 126 -14.40 -9.89 -9.64
CA TRP A 126 -14.08 -10.18 -11.05
C TRP A 126 -14.23 -8.97 -11.97
N ARG A 127 -15.22 -8.10 -11.71
CA ARG A 127 -15.41 -6.85 -12.46
C ARG A 127 -14.21 -5.91 -12.32
N ALA A 128 -13.62 -5.82 -11.12
CA ALA A 128 -12.43 -5.01 -10.90
C ALA A 128 -11.21 -5.63 -11.58
N ILE A 129 -11.07 -6.96 -11.55
CA ILE A 129 -9.99 -7.68 -12.26
C ILE A 129 -10.06 -7.44 -13.77
N ALA A 130 -11.25 -7.60 -14.36
CA ALA A 130 -11.46 -7.38 -15.79
C ALA A 130 -11.16 -5.92 -16.20
N ALA A 131 -11.61 -4.95 -15.41
CA ALA A 131 -11.32 -3.54 -15.66
C ALA A 131 -9.83 -3.20 -15.48
N ALA A 132 -9.13 -3.81 -14.52
CA ALA A 132 -7.69 -3.64 -14.35
C ALA A 132 -6.93 -4.21 -15.55
N ALA A 133 -7.27 -5.43 -15.98
CA ALA A 133 -6.67 -6.05 -17.17
C ALA A 133 -6.91 -5.18 -18.42
N PHE A 134 -8.14 -4.68 -18.61
CA PHE A 134 -8.47 -3.77 -19.69
C PHE A 134 -7.63 -2.49 -19.65
N ALA A 135 -7.50 -1.84 -18.50
CA ALA A 135 -6.68 -0.64 -18.35
C ALA A 135 -5.21 -0.90 -18.72
N VAL A 136 -4.63 -2.01 -18.26
CA VAL A 136 -3.23 -2.37 -18.59
C VAL A 136 -3.07 -2.62 -20.10
N ILE A 137 -3.99 -3.35 -20.73
CA ILE A 137 -3.96 -3.61 -22.18
C ILE A 137 -4.04 -2.30 -22.96
N VAL A 138 -4.99 -1.41 -22.61
CA VAL A 138 -5.14 -0.12 -23.28
C VAL A 138 -3.90 0.75 -23.10
N LEU A 139 -3.39 0.85 -21.87
CA LEU A 139 -2.17 1.61 -21.58
C LEU A 139 -0.96 1.07 -22.36
N ALA A 140 -0.79 -0.25 -22.39
CA ALA A 140 0.29 -0.91 -23.14
C ALA A 140 0.14 -0.67 -24.65
N LEU A 141 -1.07 -0.79 -25.20
CA LEU A 141 -1.36 -0.54 -26.61
C LEU A 141 -1.06 0.92 -26.98
N VAL A 142 -1.58 1.88 -26.22
CA VAL A 142 -1.36 3.31 -26.46
C VAL A 142 0.13 3.66 -26.37
N ALA A 143 0.86 3.09 -25.40
CA ALA A 143 2.30 3.29 -25.28
C ALA A 143 3.07 2.72 -26.49
N THR A 144 2.68 1.53 -26.95
CA THR A 144 3.30 0.89 -28.13
C THR A 144 3.05 1.69 -29.40
N LEU A 145 1.83 2.21 -29.58
CA LEU A 145 1.49 3.06 -30.72
C LEU A 145 2.21 4.41 -30.68
N ALA A 146 2.41 4.99 -29.50
CA ALA A 146 3.04 6.29 -29.34
C ALA A 146 4.58 6.24 -29.44
N PHE A 147 5.21 5.19 -28.93
CA PHE A 147 6.66 5.11 -28.76
C PHE A 147 7.33 3.96 -29.51
N GLY A 148 6.57 3.15 -30.25
CA GLY A 148 7.06 1.97 -30.96
C GLY A 148 7.17 0.73 -30.06
N THR A 149 7.61 -0.40 -30.64
CA THR A 149 7.80 -1.67 -29.92
C THR A 149 9.12 -1.72 -29.14
N ASP A 150 10.12 -0.94 -29.54
CA ASP A 150 11.49 -1.03 -29.01
C ASP A 150 11.59 -0.63 -27.53
N VAL A 151 10.66 0.22 -27.06
CA VAL A 151 10.55 0.60 -25.64
C VAL A 151 10.33 -0.60 -24.72
N TRP A 152 9.72 -1.68 -25.19
CA TRP A 152 9.51 -2.89 -24.39
C TRP A 152 10.81 -3.66 -24.19
N PHE A 153 11.64 -3.80 -25.24
CA PHE A 153 12.96 -4.41 -25.12
C PHE A 153 13.88 -3.57 -24.21
N ALA A 154 13.84 -2.25 -24.34
CA ALA A 154 14.56 -1.33 -23.46
C ALA A 154 14.13 -1.46 -21.99
N PHE A 155 12.82 -1.58 -21.74
CA PHE A 155 12.27 -1.80 -20.40
C PHE A 155 12.67 -3.16 -19.81
N LEU A 156 12.64 -4.24 -20.60
CA LEU A 156 13.07 -5.57 -20.12
C LEU A 156 14.56 -5.57 -19.75
N ALA A 157 15.41 -4.95 -20.58
CA ALA A 157 16.83 -4.78 -20.29
C ALA A 157 17.08 -3.93 -19.03
N SER A 158 16.31 -2.85 -18.83
CA SER A 158 16.46 -2.00 -17.64
C SER A 158 15.97 -2.68 -16.37
N THR A 159 15.01 -3.60 -16.45
CA THR A 159 14.49 -4.34 -15.28
C THR A 159 15.52 -5.31 -14.70
N ASP A 160 16.21 -6.08 -15.55
CA ASP A 160 17.29 -6.99 -15.09
C ASP A 160 18.45 -6.19 -14.48
N MET A 161 18.83 -5.10 -15.14
CA MET A 161 19.82 -4.17 -14.62
C MET A 161 19.40 -3.58 -13.26
N SER A 162 18.13 -3.19 -13.12
CA SER A 162 17.60 -2.65 -11.86
C SER A 162 17.73 -3.65 -10.72
N ARG A 163 17.35 -4.91 -10.94
CA ARG A 163 17.47 -5.97 -9.94
C ARG A 163 18.92 -6.15 -9.49
N ARG A 164 19.86 -6.29 -10.44
CA ARG A 164 21.27 -6.52 -10.11
C ARG A 164 21.90 -5.33 -9.38
N LEU A 165 21.71 -4.12 -9.90
CA LEU A 165 22.33 -2.93 -9.34
C LEU A 165 21.68 -2.52 -8.01
N LEU A 166 20.35 -2.36 -7.99
CA LEU A 166 19.66 -1.82 -6.81
C LEU A 166 19.57 -2.84 -5.68
N LEU A 167 19.22 -4.10 -5.97
CA LEU A 167 19.02 -5.12 -4.93
C LEU A 167 20.27 -5.95 -4.67
N GLU A 168 20.90 -6.50 -5.69
CA GLU A 168 21.94 -7.52 -5.43
C GLU A 168 23.28 -6.90 -5.03
N GLN A 169 23.63 -5.77 -5.67
CA GLN A 169 24.83 -4.99 -5.40
C GLN A 169 24.62 -3.86 -4.39
N GLY A 170 23.36 -3.47 -4.11
CA GLY A 170 23.05 -2.42 -3.13
C GLY A 170 23.49 -1.02 -3.58
N SER A 171 23.50 -0.72 -4.88
CA SER A 171 24.07 0.53 -5.43
C SER A 171 23.39 1.81 -4.94
N VAL A 172 22.16 1.71 -4.41
CA VAL A 172 21.39 2.82 -3.83
C VAL A 172 21.40 2.84 -2.30
N GLY A 173 22.14 1.91 -1.69
CA GLY A 173 22.19 1.70 -0.25
C GLY A 173 21.06 0.78 0.25
N PHE A 174 21.42 -0.27 1.02
CA PHE A 174 20.44 -1.16 1.62
C PHE A 174 19.56 -0.46 2.66
N GLU A 175 20.10 0.56 3.34
CA GLU A 175 19.38 1.42 4.29
C GLU A 175 18.19 2.17 3.65
N LYS A 176 18.23 2.35 2.33
CA LYS A 176 17.18 3.04 1.57
C LYS A 176 16.00 2.11 1.27
N LEU A 177 16.27 0.81 1.16
CA LEU A 177 15.26 -0.21 0.91
C LEU A 177 14.57 -0.62 2.22
N GLN A 178 13.24 -0.53 2.25
CA GLN A 178 12.40 -0.81 3.41
C GLN A 178 11.80 -2.22 3.31
N SER A 179 12.66 -3.22 3.14
CA SER A 179 12.28 -4.63 2.96
C SER A 179 13.06 -5.57 3.87
N VAL A 180 12.56 -6.80 4.05
CA VAL A 180 13.25 -7.85 4.83
C VAL A 180 14.51 -8.32 4.09
N PHE A 181 14.46 -8.36 2.75
CA PHE A 181 15.64 -8.59 1.92
C PHE A 181 16.76 -7.61 2.28
N ALA A 182 16.47 -6.31 2.27
CA ALA A 182 17.46 -5.27 2.52
C ALA A 182 18.00 -5.30 3.95
N ALA A 183 17.15 -5.57 4.94
CA ALA A 183 17.57 -5.74 6.32
C ALA A 183 18.65 -6.83 6.46
N ILE A 184 18.44 -8.00 5.84
CA ILE A 184 19.42 -9.10 5.89
C ILE A 184 20.71 -8.74 5.16
N ARG A 185 20.61 -8.10 3.99
CA ARG A 185 21.79 -7.66 3.25
C ARG A 185 22.59 -6.61 4.01
N MET A 186 21.91 -5.69 4.71
CA MET A 186 22.52 -4.68 5.56
C MET A 186 23.26 -5.29 6.76
N TRP A 187 22.76 -6.41 7.30
CA TRP A 187 23.43 -7.17 8.36
C TRP A 187 24.54 -8.10 7.88
N GLY A 188 24.94 -8.01 6.60
CA GLY A 188 25.98 -8.85 6.01
C GLY A 188 25.52 -10.26 5.62
N GLY A 189 24.21 -10.53 5.64
CA GLY A 189 23.66 -11.80 5.18
C GLY A 189 23.83 -11.99 3.66
N GLY A 190 24.08 -13.23 3.24
CA GLY A 190 24.25 -13.59 1.83
C GLY A 190 22.96 -13.45 1.00
N LEU A 191 23.12 -13.40 -0.32
CA LEU A 191 22.00 -13.27 -1.27
C LEU A 191 20.93 -14.37 -1.13
N PRO A 192 21.29 -15.67 -0.98
CA PRO A 192 20.28 -16.73 -0.81
C PRO A 192 19.42 -16.53 0.44
N LEU A 193 20.04 -16.17 1.57
CA LEU A 193 19.32 -15.94 2.83
C LEU A 193 18.35 -14.76 2.71
N ALA A 194 18.78 -13.66 2.10
CA ALA A 194 17.95 -12.49 1.89
C ALA A 194 16.71 -12.81 1.03
N TYR A 195 16.88 -13.59 -0.05
CA TYR A 195 15.76 -14.03 -0.89
C TYR A 195 14.82 -14.99 -0.16
N ILE A 196 15.35 -15.97 0.57
CA ILE A 196 14.53 -16.92 1.33
C ILE A 196 13.67 -16.18 2.35
N ALA A 197 14.27 -15.29 3.16
CA ALA A 197 13.54 -14.55 4.16
C ALA A 197 12.49 -13.61 3.57
N GLN A 198 12.82 -12.89 2.49
CA GLN A 198 11.84 -12.07 1.78
C GLN A 198 10.70 -12.93 1.20
N GLY A 199 11.02 -14.11 0.65
CA GLY A 199 10.03 -15.06 0.14
C GLY A 199 9.07 -15.52 1.24
N VAL A 200 9.60 -15.87 2.41
CA VAL A 200 8.81 -16.25 3.59
C VAL A 200 7.93 -15.09 4.06
N THR A 201 8.48 -13.87 4.18
CA THR A 201 7.69 -12.68 4.54
C THR A 201 6.57 -12.42 3.53
N SER A 202 6.88 -12.50 2.24
CA SER A 202 5.91 -12.26 1.16
C SER A 202 4.79 -13.31 1.17
N ALA A 203 5.13 -14.59 1.34
CA ALA A 203 4.15 -15.65 1.47
C ALA A 203 3.25 -15.45 2.71
N ALA A 204 3.84 -15.10 3.85
CA ALA A 204 3.10 -14.84 5.08
C ALA A 204 2.12 -13.66 4.94
N THR A 205 2.55 -12.55 4.33
CA THR A 205 1.66 -11.39 4.10
C THR A 205 0.58 -11.69 3.06
N ILE A 206 0.89 -12.43 2.00
CA ILE A 206 -0.13 -12.85 1.02
C ILE A 206 -1.17 -13.78 1.67
N CYS A 207 -0.73 -14.74 2.50
CA CYS A 207 -1.64 -15.61 3.25
C CYS A 207 -2.53 -14.83 4.23
N GLY A 208 -1.97 -13.86 4.95
CA GLY A 208 -2.74 -12.98 5.85
C GLY A 208 -3.78 -12.14 5.10
N VAL A 209 -3.41 -11.59 3.94
CA VAL A 209 -4.35 -10.90 3.04
C VAL A 209 -5.44 -11.85 2.57
N ALA A 210 -5.09 -13.03 2.09
CA ALA A 210 -6.08 -14.00 1.62
C ALA A 210 -7.07 -14.39 2.73
N TRP A 211 -6.58 -14.59 3.96
CA TRP A 211 -7.42 -14.88 5.12
C TRP A 211 -8.40 -13.75 5.44
N ILE A 212 -7.92 -12.51 5.53
CA ILE A 212 -8.75 -11.34 5.82
C ILE A 212 -9.73 -11.06 4.68
N TRP A 213 -9.31 -11.17 3.43
CA TRP A 213 -10.16 -10.83 2.29
C TRP A 213 -11.25 -11.86 2.02
N ARG A 214 -11.00 -13.15 2.30
CA ARG A 214 -12.02 -14.21 2.31
C ARG A 214 -13.03 -14.05 3.45
N GLY A 215 -12.60 -13.47 4.58
CA GLY A 215 -13.45 -13.27 5.75
C GLY A 215 -14.43 -12.11 5.62
N ARG A 216 -15.45 -12.10 6.49
CA ARG A 216 -16.37 -10.97 6.65
C ARG A 216 -15.77 -9.94 7.62
N TYR A 217 -14.75 -9.21 7.23
CA TYR A 217 -14.15 -8.14 8.05
C TYR A 217 -14.56 -6.75 7.57
N ASP A 218 -14.26 -5.72 8.37
CA ASP A 218 -14.48 -4.33 7.99
C ASP A 218 -13.65 -3.95 6.75
N ASP A 219 -14.25 -3.22 5.82
CA ASP A 219 -13.60 -2.87 4.55
C ASP A 219 -12.36 -1.99 4.76
N ASN A 220 -12.34 -1.14 5.79
CA ASN A 220 -11.16 -0.35 6.12
C ASN A 220 -9.99 -1.24 6.56
N LEU A 221 -10.28 -2.31 7.31
CA LEU A 221 -9.25 -3.28 7.72
C LEU A 221 -8.71 -4.06 6.52
N LYS A 222 -9.61 -4.48 5.61
CA LYS A 222 -9.22 -5.14 4.36
C LYS A 222 -8.35 -4.24 3.49
N ALA A 223 -8.74 -2.97 3.34
CA ALA A 223 -8.02 -1.99 2.56
C ALA A 223 -6.62 -1.71 3.15
N ALA A 224 -6.55 -1.42 4.45
CA ALA A 224 -5.28 -1.16 5.13
C ALA A 224 -4.31 -2.35 5.04
N THR A 225 -4.80 -3.57 5.29
CA THR A 225 -3.96 -4.78 5.23
C THR A 225 -3.42 -5.05 3.84
N LEU A 226 -4.21 -4.80 2.79
CA LEU A 226 -3.75 -4.96 1.41
C LEU A 226 -2.64 -3.94 1.07
N VAL A 227 -2.80 -2.68 1.47
CA VAL A 227 -1.78 -1.64 1.25
C VAL A 227 -0.46 -1.98 1.95
N ILE A 228 -0.53 -2.37 3.23
CA ILE A 228 0.67 -2.71 4.02
C ILE A 228 1.34 -3.97 3.45
N ALA A 229 0.56 -4.98 3.09
CA ALA A 229 1.09 -6.20 2.49
C ALA A 229 1.77 -5.94 1.14
N ALA A 230 1.24 -5.03 0.32
CA ALA A 230 1.85 -4.66 -0.96
C ALA A 230 3.25 -4.02 -0.77
N LEU A 231 3.46 -3.28 0.33
CA LEU A 231 4.78 -2.74 0.69
C LEU A 231 5.73 -3.83 1.23
N LEU A 232 5.23 -4.75 2.05
CA LEU A 232 6.03 -5.82 2.68
C LEU A 232 6.42 -6.95 1.73
N ALA A 233 5.55 -7.29 0.77
CA ALA A 233 5.77 -8.40 -0.16
C ALA A 233 6.86 -8.11 -1.21
N SER A 234 7.24 -6.85 -1.40
CA SER A 234 8.24 -6.46 -2.38
C SER A 234 9.62 -6.25 -1.74
N PRO A 235 10.70 -6.81 -2.31
CA PRO A 235 12.06 -6.42 -1.93
C PRO A 235 12.43 -5.00 -2.38
N HIS A 236 11.67 -4.42 -3.33
CA HIS A 236 11.98 -3.16 -4.02
C HIS A 236 11.35 -1.91 -3.37
N THR A 237 10.72 -2.03 -2.20
CA THR A 237 10.12 -0.89 -1.51
C THR A 237 11.22 0.06 -1.03
N LEU A 238 11.21 1.30 -1.53
CA LEU A 238 12.16 2.34 -1.14
C LEU A 238 11.56 3.30 -0.10
N ASP A 239 12.40 4.09 0.56
CA ASP A 239 11.99 5.07 1.57
C ASP A 239 10.88 6.04 1.09
N TYR A 240 10.96 6.51 -0.15
CA TYR A 240 9.90 7.35 -0.74
C TYR A 240 8.57 6.62 -0.97
N ASP A 241 8.59 5.29 -1.09
CA ASP A 241 7.38 4.47 -1.23
C ASP A 241 6.58 4.39 0.08
N LEU A 242 7.17 4.74 1.22
CA LEU A 242 6.45 4.81 2.50
C LEU A 242 5.30 5.83 2.48
N THR A 243 5.22 6.71 1.48
CA THR A 243 4.02 7.54 1.22
C THR A 243 2.76 6.70 1.05
N ILE A 244 2.89 5.48 0.53
CA ILE A 244 1.80 4.52 0.32
C ILE A 244 1.23 4.01 1.65
N LEU A 245 1.91 4.19 2.78
CA LEU A 245 1.33 3.92 4.10
C LEU A 245 0.16 4.84 4.42
N ALA A 246 0.12 6.06 3.89
CA ALA A 246 -0.91 7.04 4.22
C ALA A 246 -2.35 6.54 4.05
N PRO A 247 -2.76 5.91 2.92
CA PRO A 247 -4.10 5.33 2.82
C PRO A 247 -4.33 4.24 3.88
N ALA A 248 -3.34 3.39 4.19
CA ALA A 248 -3.50 2.38 5.25
C ALA A 248 -3.71 3.02 6.62
N LEU A 249 -2.92 4.04 6.97
CA LEU A 249 -3.09 4.80 8.21
C LEU A 249 -4.46 5.49 8.25
N ALA A 250 -4.92 6.07 7.14
CA ALA A 250 -6.23 6.71 7.05
C ALA A 250 -7.39 5.72 7.21
N PHE A 251 -7.32 4.54 6.59
CA PHE A 251 -8.30 3.47 6.76
C PHE A 251 -8.32 2.95 8.20
N MET A 252 -7.16 2.66 8.78
CA MET A 252 -7.06 2.21 10.18
C MET A 252 -7.57 3.26 11.17
N THR A 253 -7.26 4.54 10.92
CA THR A 253 -7.78 5.66 11.72
C THR A 253 -9.30 5.73 11.60
N THR A 254 -9.83 5.62 10.38
CA THR A 254 -11.28 5.61 10.14
C THR A 254 -11.97 4.49 10.90
N LEU A 255 -11.38 3.29 10.87
CA LEU A 255 -11.85 2.13 11.62
C LEU A 255 -11.78 2.33 13.14
N GLY A 256 -10.69 2.90 13.64
CA GLY A 256 -10.50 3.18 15.07
C GLY A 256 -11.51 4.18 15.61
N PHE A 257 -11.81 5.25 14.87
CA PHE A 257 -12.87 6.19 15.27
C PHE A 257 -14.27 5.60 15.16
N ALA A 258 -14.53 4.69 14.21
CA ALA A 258 -15.84 4.07 14.03
C ALA A 258 -16.13 2.94 15.03
N ARG A 259 -15.10 2.18 15.46
CA ARG A 259 -15.27 0.96 16.27
C ARG A 259 -14.42 0.95 17.56
N GLY A 260 -13.79 2.06 17.90
CA GLY A 260 -12.81 2.14 18.97
C GLY A 260 -11.41 1.70 18.55
N PHE A 261 -10.40 2.31 19.18
CA PHE A 261 -9.02 1.84 19.13
C PHE A 261 -8.80 0.76 20.18
N ARG A 262 -7.97 -0.23 19.82
CA ARG A 262 -7.51 -1.28 20.74
C ARG A 262 -6.12 -0.96 21.28
N ASP A 263 -5.69 -1.75 22.25
CA ASP A 263 -4.37 -1.62 22.87
C ASP A 263 -3.26 -1.49 21.84
N PHE A 264 -2.42 -0.48 22.04
CA PHE A 264 -1.27 -0.13 21.20
C PHE A 264 -1.57 0.30 19.76
N GLU A 265 -2.83 0.32 19.29
CA GLU A 265 -3.11 0.70 17.89
C GLU A 265 -2.68 2.13 17.59
N ILE A 266 -3.00 3.08 18.47
CA ILE A 266 -2.58 4.49 18.31
C ILE A 266 -1.05 4.60 18.32
N ASN A 267 -0.39 3.88 19.23
CA ASN A 267 1.07 3.90 19.36
C ASN A 267 1.76 3.39 18.09
N VAL A 268 1.28 2.27 17.53
CA VAL A 268 1.83 1.68 16.31
C VAL A 268 1.51 2.54 15.08
N LEU A 269 0.31 3.13 15.01
CA LEU A 269 -0.04 4.09 13.95
C LEU A 269 0.86 5.33 13.99
N ALA A 270 1.12 5.88 15.18
CA ALA A 270 2.01 7.01 15.36
C ALA A 270 3.47 6.64 15.01
N ALA A 271 3.94 5.47 15.44
CA ALA A 271 5.27 4.98 15.09
C ALA A 271 5.41 4.78 13.58
N ALA A 272 4.42 4.18 12.91
CA ALA A 272 4.39 4.03 11.46
C ALA A 272 4.35 5.38 10.74
N TRP A 273 3.61 6.36 11.28
CA TRP A 273 3.55 7.72 10.74
C TRP A 273 4.90 8.45 10.84
N VAL A 274 5.62 8.33 11.96
CA VAL A 274 6.95 8.98 12.15
C VAL A 274 8.06 8.23 11.41
N SER A 275 7.91 6.90 11.23
CA SER A 275 8.96 6.04 10.69
C SER A 275 9.65 6.53 9.41
N PRO A 276 9.00 7.16 8.41
CA PRO A 276 9.67 7.58 7.18
C PRO A 276 10.73 8.65 7.41
N LEU A 277 10.60 9.46 8.47
CA LEU A 277 11.62 10.45 8.86
C LEU A 277 12.90 9.78 9.37
N LEU A 278 12.73 8.67 10.10
CA LEU A 278 13.80 8.03 10.87
C LEU A 278 14.38 6.79 10.20
N ALA A 279 13.64 6.18 9.27
CA ALA A 279 13.94 4.87 8.70
C ALA A 279 15.35 4.80 8.14
N ARG A 280 15.70 5.71 7.23
CA ARG A 280 17.01 5.72 6.59
C ARG A 280 18.13 6.21 7.52
N PRO A 281 18.02 7.35 8.22
CA PRO A 281 19.10 7.80 9.12
C PRO A 281 19.44 6.79 10.22
N VAL A 282 18.44 6.13 10.82
CA VAL A 282 18.68 5.13 11.86
C VAL A 282 19.29 3.86 11.28
N ALA A 283 18.86 3.42 10.09
CA ALA A 283 19.47 2.29 9.41
C ALA A 283 20.95 2.56 9.09
N VAL A 284 21.30 3.75 8.61
CA VAL A 284 22.71 4.16 8.39
C VAL A 284 23.51 4.13 9.69
N ALA A 285 22.96 4.70 10.76
CA ALA A 285 23.70 4.89 12.00
C ALA A 285 23.87 3.61 12.84
N THR A 286 22.89 2.70 12.78
CA THR A 286 22.80 1.57 13.72
C THR A 286 22.61 0.22 13.04
N GLY A 287 22.30 0.18 11.74
CA GLY A 287 21.88 -1.04 11.05
C GLY A 287 20.47 -1.51 11.44
N ILE A 288 19.68 -0.71 12.17
CA ILE A 288 18.31 -1.09 12.54
C ILE A 288 17.33 -0.66 11.42
N PRO A 289 16.62 -1.60 10.78
CA PRO A 289 15.71 -1.30 9.66
C PRO A 289 14.34 -0.81 10.17
N LEU A 290 14.29 0.39 10.74
CA LEU A 290 13.09 0.93 11.40
C LEU A 290 11.85 0.96 10.49
N GLY A 291 11.99 1.29 9.20
CA GLY A 291 10.86 1.29 8.27
C GLY A 291 10.26 -0.10 8.08
N THR A 292 11.09 -1.13 7.87
CA THR A 292 10.66 -2.53 7.79
C THR A 292 9.99 -2.98 9.10
N ILE A 293 10.56 -2.62 10.25
CA ILE A 293 9.98 -2.95 11.57
C ILE A 293 8.60 -2.29 11.74
N ALA A 294 8.46 -1.02 11.37
CA ALA A 294 7.19 -0.31 11.46
C ALA A 294 6.12 -0.94 10.55
N LEU A 295 6.48 -1.34 9.32
CA LEU A 295 5.59 -2.05 8.40
C LEU A 295 5.13 -3.40 8.98
N LEU A 296 6.06 -4.20 9.51
CA LEU A 296 5.77 -5.49 10.13
C LEU A 296 4.87 -5.34 11.37
N ALA A 297 5.16 -4.35 12.23
CA ALA A 297 4.37 -4.06 13.42
C ALA A 297 2.94 -3.64 13.05
N LEU A 298 2.78 -2.77 12.05
CA LEU A 298 1.47 -2.32 11.58
C LEU A 298 0.69 -3.47 10.94
N TYR A 299 1.34 -4.35 10.18
CA TYR A 299 0.72 -5.53 9.60
C TYR A 299 0.27 -6.53 10.67
N ALA A 300 1.14 -6.82 11.65
CA ALA A 300 0.84 -7.70 12.77
C ALA A 300 -0.32 -7.16 13.62
N LEU A 301 -0.36 -5.84 13.86
CA LEU A 301 -1.48 -5.17 14.52
C LEU A 301 -2.79 -5.37 13.77
N ALA A 302 -2.79 -5.21 12.45
CA ALA A 302 -3.99 -5.40 11.63
C ALA A 302 -4.48 -6.86 11.64
N LEU A 303 -3.56 -7.84 11.59
CA LEU A 303 -3.88 -9.27 11.76
C LEU A 303 -4.46 -9.56 13.16
N ARG A 304 -3.85 -9.00 14.21
CA ARG A 304 -4.32 -9.14 15.60
C ARG A 304 -5.73 -8.55 15.75
N ARG A 305 -5.99 -7.39 15.13
CA ARG A 305 -7.33 -6.78 15.11
C ARG A 305 -8.35 -7.71 14.46
N ALA A 306 -8.03 -8.27 13.29
CA ALA A 306 -8.89 -9.23 12.59
C ALA A 306 -9.15 -10.49 13.42
N TRP A 307 -8.14 -10.98 14.14
CA TRP A 307 -8.30 -12.13 15.03
C TRP A 307 -9.29 -11.85 16.16
N HIS A 308 -9.13 -10.73 16.87
CA HIS A 308 -10.05 -10.34 17.94
C HIS A 308 -11.47 -10.09 17.42
N ASP A 309 -11.63 -9.38 16.30
CA ASP A 309 -12.95 -9.16 15.67
C ASP A 309 -13.67 -10.48 15.36
N ARG A 310 -12.92 -11.51 14.94
CA ARG A 310 -13.47 -12.86 14.69
C ARG A 310 -13.92 -13.54 15.96
N GLN A 311 -13.14 -13.43 17.05
CA GLN A 311 -13.48 -14.04 18.34
C GLN A 311 -14.73 -13.40 18.96
N THR A 312 -14.81 -12.06 18.98
CA THR A 312 -15.98 -11.35 19.52
C THR A 312 -17.27 -11.75 18.80
N ARG A 313 -17.22 -11.92 17.47
CA ARG A 313 -18.37 -12.39 16.69
C ARG A 313 -18.77 -13.82 17.02
N ARG A 314 -17.81 -14.73 17.19
CA ARG A 314 -18.09 -16.13 17.55
C ARG A 314 -18.81 -16.20 18.90
N ILE A 315 -18.35 -15.46 19.90
CA ILE A 315 -18.96 -15.42 21.24
C ILE A 315 -20.39 -14.84 21.15
N GLY A 316 -20.58 -13.73 20.42
CA GLY A 316 -21.91 -13.15 20.21
C GLY A 316 -22.91 -14.13 19.58
N THR A 317 -22.48 -14.89 18.57
CA THR A 317 -23.33 -15.92 17.93
C THR A 317 -23.56 -17.18 18.76
N ALA A 318 -22.72 -17.43 19.78
CA ALA A 318 -22.90 -18.53 20.71
C ALA A 318 -23.93 -18.15 21.78
N ASN A 319 -23.81 -16.94 22.36
CA ASN A 319 -24.77 -16.44 23.35
C ASN A 319 -26.19 -16.27 22.77
N SER A 320 -26.33 -15.81 21.52
CA SER A 320 -27.66 -15.71 20.88
C SER A 320 -28.33 -17.07 20.72
N ARG A 321 -27.57 -18.13 20.42
CA ARG A 321 -28.09 -19.50 20.31
C ARG A 321 -28.47 -20.14 21.64
N VAL A 322 -27.90 -19.66 22.75
CA VAL A 322 -28.26 -20.12 24.10
C VAL A 322 -29.54 -19.44 24.60
N CYS A 323 -29.78 -18.18 24.23
CA CYS A 323 -31.02 -17.47 24.58
C CYS A 323 -32.26 -17.93 23.77
N ASP A 324 -32.07 -18.56 22.60
CA ASP A 324 -33.17 -19.13 21.79
C ASP A 324 -33.60 -20.55 22.26
N ILE A 325 -33.02 -21.09 23.33
CA ILE A 325 -33.49 -22.33 23.95
C ILE A 325 -34.60 -21.97 24.95
N ASP A 326 -35.85 -22.13 24.52
CA ASP A 326 -37.06 -21.96 25.32
C ASP A 326 -37.00 -22.75 26.65
N PRO A 327 -37.20 -22.12 27.82
CA PRO A 327 -37.26 -22.83 29.10
C PRO A 327 -38.53 -23.67 29.31
N ARG A 328 -39.47 -23.75 28.35
CA ARG A 328 -40.73 -24.51 28.49
C ARG A 328 -40.73 -25.88 27.81
N GLY A 329 -39.65 -26.64 27.98
CA GLY A 329 -39.66 -28.08 27.74
C GLY A 329 -40.57 -28.82 28.73
N MET A 330 -41.89 -28.77 28.55
CA MET A 330 -42.82 -29.74 29.11
C MET A 330 -43.52 -30.47 27.96
N PRO A 331 -43.38 -31.81 27.85
CA PRO A 331 -44.20 -32.60 26.94
C PRO A 331 -45.59 -32.79 27.56
N THR A 332 -46.64 -32.41 26.82
CA THR A 332 -47.99 -32.94 26.99
C THR A 332 -48.14 -34.21 26.17
#